data_AF-A0A397VVC1-F1
#
_entry.id   AF-A0A397VVC1-F1
#
_cell.length_a   1.000
_cell.length_b   1.000
_cell.length_c   1.000
_cell.angle_alpha   90.00
_cell.angle_beta   90.00
_cell.angle_gamma   90.00
#
_symmetry.space_group_name_H-M   'P 1'
#
loop_
_entity.id
_entity.type
_entity.pdbx_description
1 polymer ?
#
loop_
_entity_poly.entity_id
_entity_poly.type
_entity_poly.pdbx_seq_one_letter_code
_entity_poly.pdbx_strand_id
1 'polypeptide(L)'
;MLADLFPSLKDTKPFKKAQTSSDDNTIPQNPPELLEPLLGPCRAVTILIFLLFLAIFFSILIEKMVDEEPTIKISYDESPTSVPLPNLNFTSNNNFSVTTVNCILNSDCNDTIFFDNSHPNNSWFLPNGKITRKTGQAYTFYIFNNGSTVNDLITLTVYDPRTSSYENPPDYVDSFIKQSTYYLVTETDRIMSYKISFRIKQRQDMDNSFLTKIGVTPNYDHKTFYYIESGIQNVPVTNRPDFGVNSSYASFSNFAVLTVSPQICTVEIEKQQKNRTIVDILGIISAIYSLMLFIYLFLFKKEIAEPFGVIYKLYEFKSNHILRRKADIDANRDSVWKRATRR
;
A
#
# COMPACT_ATOMS: atom_id res chain seq x y z
N MET A 1 35.63 17.28 3.60
CA MET A 1 34.60 18.32 3.85
C MET A 1 33.54 17.66 4.73
N LEU A 2 33.37 18.15 5.98
CA LEU A 2 32.71 17.51 7.14
C LEU A 2 33.60 16.63 8.03
N ALA A 3 34.68 17.20 8.55
CA ALA A 3 35.41 16.68 9.70
C ALA A 3 36.04 17.85 10.48
N ASP A 4 35.22 18.72 11.08
CA ASP A 4 35.70 19.83 11.94
C ASP A 4 34.55 20.43 12.78
N LEU A 5 33.90 19.62 13.62
CA LEU A 5 32.80 20.10 14.47
C LEU A 5 32.79 19.41 15.85
N PHE A 6 33.94 19.37 16.53
CA PHE A 6 33.97 19.18 17.98
C PHE A 6 35.17 19.93 18.59
N PRO A 7 34.96 21.00 19.36
CA PRO A 7 36.04 21.59 20.14
C PRO A 7 36.29 20.76 21.40
N SER A 8 37.57 20.46 21.61
CA SER A 8 38.17 19.88 22.82
C SER A 8 37.87 20.74 24.05
N LEU A 9 37.02 20.25 24.96
CA LEU A 9 36.85 20.78 26.32
C LEU A 9 38.08 20.43 27.17
N LYS A 10 39.02 21.39 27.25
CA LYS A 10 40.08 21.42 28.27
C LYS A 10 39.74 22.45 29.34
N ASP A 11 40.08 22.07 30.58
CA ASP A 11 40.33 22.92 31.74
C ASP A 11 39.15 23.68 32.37
N THR A 12 38.45 23.01 33.29
CA THR A 12 37.66 23.66 34.34
C THR A 12 38.42 23.59 35.67
N LYS A 13 38.78 24.77 36.19
CA LYS A 13 39.45 25.00 37.49
C LYS A 13 38.60 24.51 38.67
N PRO A 14 39.24 24.13 39.81
CA PRO A 14 38.50 23.80 41.03
C PRO A 14 37.83 25.06 41.61
N PHE A 15 36.52 24.96 41.83
CA PHE A 15 35.69 25.98 42.47
C PHE A 15 36.08 26.13 43.94
N LYS A 16 36.47 27.35 44.35
CA LYS A 16 36.70 27.71 45.76
C LYS A 16 35.37 27.66 46.52
N LYS A 17 35.35 26.96 47.65
CA LYS A 17 34.29 27.08 48.67
C LYS A 17 34.28 28.50 49.22
N ALA A 18 33.21 29.24 48.98
CA ALA A 18 32.87 30.42 49.75
C ALA A 18 32.20 29.95 51.04
N GLN A 19 32.81 30.30 52.17
CA GLN A 19 32.35 30.05 53.52
C GLN A 19 31.66 31.35 53.97
N THR A 20 30.34 31.38 53.92
CA THR A 20 29.54 32.46 54.51
C THR A 20 28.91 31.96 55.81
N SER A 21 29.38 32.61 56.87
CA SER A 21 28.92 32.61 58.26
C SER A 21 27.61 33.38 58.40
N SER A 22 26.85 33.05 59.46
CA SER A 22 25.82 33.88 60.11
C SER A 22 24.56 34.15 59.27
N ASP A 23 23.33 33.93 59.72
CA ASP A 23 22.79 34.12 61.05
C ASP A 23 21.51 33.30 61.25
N ASP A 24 21.30 32.90 62.50
CA ASP A 24 20.05 32.38 63.05
C ASP A 24 18.88 33.33 62.76
N ASN A 25 17.87 32.82 62.05
CA ASN A 25 16.49 33.27 62.21
C ASN A 25 15.58 32.04 62.05
N THR A 26 15.44 31.34 63.17
CA THR A 26 14.48 30.27 63.41
C THR A 26 13.06 30.85 63.41
N ILE A 27 12.48 30.99 62.22
CA ILE A 27 11.02 31.04 62.08
C ILE A 27 10.54 29.59 62.04
N PRO A 28 9.70 29.14 63.00
CA PRO A 28 9.12 27.80 62.93
C PRO A 28 8.08 27.79 61.82
N GLN A 29 8.51 27.50 60.59
CA GLN A 29 7.63 27.02 59.53
C GLN A 29 7.26 25.58 59.88
N ASN A 30 6.27 25.41 60.76
CA ASN A 30 5.47 24.19 60.70
C ASN A 30 4.78 24.20 59.32
N PRO A 31 5.12 23.29 58.40
CA PRO A 31 4.34 23.14 57.19
C PRO A 31 2.92 22.74 57.61
N PRO A 32 1.88 23.18 56.89
CA PRO A 32 0.52 22.73 57.18
C PRO A 32 0.40 21.24 56.85
N GLU A 33 0.73 20.37 57.81
CA GLU A 33 0.58 18.90 57.77
C GLU A 33 -0.87 18.44 57.52
N LEU A 34 -1.84 19.34 57.60
CA LEU A 34 -3.26 19.01 57.47
C LEU A 34 -3.73 18.78 56.03
N LEU A 35 -2.93 19.13 55.01
CA LEU A 35 -3.36 19.06 53.60
C LEU A 35 -2.90 17.78 52.86
N GLU A 36 -1.96 17.02 53.43
CA GLU A 36 -1.44 15.79 52.82
C GLU A 36 -2.45 14.63 52.70
N PRO A 37 -3.35 14.35 53.68
CA PRO A 37 -4.23 13.17 53.58
C PRO A 37 -5.33 13.31 52.50
N LEU A 38 -5.65 14.54 52.10
CA LEU A 38 -6.68 14.83 51.08
C LEU A 38 -6.12 14.76 49.64
N LEU A 39 -4.79 14.85 49.47
CA LEU A 39 -4.16 14.89 48.16
C LEU A 39 -4.02 13.50 47.52
N GLY A 40 -3.93 12.44 48.33
CA GLY A 40 -3.85 11.05 47.88
C GLY A 40 -5.07 10.59 47.06
N PRO A 41 -6.30 10.75 47.59
CA PRO A 41 -7.53 10.40 46.87
C PRO A 41 -7.71 11.18 45.56
N CYS A 42 -7.43 12.49 45.55
CA CYS A 42 -7.51 13.30 44.33
C CYS A 42 -6.57 12.78 43.23
N ARG A 43 -5.32 12.43 43.58
CA ARG A 43 -4.38 11.84 42.61
C ARG A 43 -4.88 10.53 42.03
N ALA A 44 -5.42 9.64 42.86
CA ALA A 44 -5.97 8.37 42.42
C ALA A 44 -7.17 8.57 41.47
N VAL A 45 -8.06 9.51 41.79
CA VAL A 45 -9.21 9.87 40.94
C VAL A 45 -8.74 10.44 39.60
N THR A 46 -7.75 11.35 39.58
CA THR A 46 -7.20 11.91 38.34
C THR A 46 -6.58 10.83 37.45
N ILE A 47 -5.79 9.91 38.03
CA ILE A 47 -5.21 8.78 37.28
C ILE A 47 -6.31 7.89 36.70
N LEU A 48 -7.35 7.57 37.49
CA LEU A 48 -8.44 6.72 37.05
C LEU A 48 -9.24 7.35 35.89
N ILE A 49 -9.52 8.65 35.97
CA ILE A 49 -10.16 9.41 34.89
C ILE A 49 -9.31 9.37 33.63
N PHE A 50 -7.99 9.60 33.74
CA PHE A 50 -7.09 9.55 32.61
C PHE A 50 -6.98 8.17 31.96
N LEU A 51 -6.92 7.10 32.76
CA LEU A 51 -6.94 5.73 32.26
C LEU A 51 -8.26 5.40 31.54
N LEU A 52 -9.40 5.86 32.08
CA LEU A 52 -10.70 5.69 31.44
C LEU A 52 -10.74 6.40 30.07
N PHE A 53 -10.28 7.66 30.01
CA PHE A 53 -10.20 8.38 28.74
C PHE A 53 -9.29 7.68 27.72
N LEU A 54 -8.14 7.16 28.16
CA LEU A 54 -7.22 6.42 27.30
C LEU A 54 -7.88 5.16 26.75
N ALA A 55 -8.60 4.40 27.59
CA ALA A 55 -9.30 3.19 27.19
C ALA A 55 -10.41 3.48 26.16
N ILE A 56 -11.24 4.50 26.41
CA ILE A 56 -12.29 4.94 25.46
C ILE A 56 -11.66 5.37 24.14
N PHE A 57 -10.60 6.18 24.19
CA PHE A 57 -9.92 6.65 22.99
C PHE A 57 -9.30 5.50 22.19
N PHE A 58 -8.71 4.51 22.87
CA PHE A 58 -8.19 3.31 22.21
C PHE A 58 -9.28 2.53 21.49
N SER A 59 -10.44 2.32 22.15
CA SER A 59 -11.59 1.64 21.53
C SER A 59 -12.04 2.36 20.25
N ILE A 60 -12.14 3.69 20.28
CA ILE A 60 -12.50 4.50 19.09
C ILE A 60 -11.47 4.36 17.97
N LEU A 61 -10.17 4.32 18.30
CA LEU A 61 -9.13 4.15 17.27
C LEU A 61 -9.15 2.75 16.64
N ILE A 62 -9.42 1.71 17.43
CA ILE A 62 -9.57 0.35 16.91
C ILE A 62 -10.78 0.27 15.96
N GLU A 63 -11.94 0.79 16.38
CA GLU A 63 -13.15 0.82 15.55
C GLU A 63 -12.87 1.52 14.21
N LYS A 64 -12.26 2.72 14.26
CA LYS A 64 -11.87 3.46 13.06
C LYS A 64 -10.88 2.71 12.17
N MET A 65 -10.04 1.84 12.69
CA MET A 65 -9.10 1.02 11.90
C MET A 65 -9.79 -0.20 11.28
N VAL A 66 -10.77 -0.77 11.99
CA VAL A 66 -11.59 -1.89 11.49
C VAL A 66 -12.43 -1.41 10.31
N ASP A 67 -13.08 -0.26 10.46
CA ASP A 67 -13.95 0.34 9.44
C ASP A 67 -13.17 1.06 8.33
N GLU A 68 -11.84 1.16 8.45
CA GLU A 68 -11.01 1.81 7.44
C GLU A 68 -10.99 0.97 6.15
N GLU A 69 -11.57 1.55 5.10
CA GLU A 69 -11.43 1.06 3.75
C GLU A 69 -9.97 1.20 3.28
N PRO A 70 -9.40 0.13 2.71
CA PRO A 70 -8.03 0.17 2.23
C PRO A 70 -7.90 1.11 1.03
N THR A 71 -6.85 1.93 1.06
CA THR A 71 -6.55 2.89 -0.02
C THR A 71 -5.71 2.25 -1.13
N ILE A 72 -5.77 2.80 -2.33
CA ILE A 72 -4.96 2.35 -3.47
C ILE A 72 -3.79 3.31 -3.65
N LYS A 73 -2.57 2.79 -3.58
CA LYS A 73 -1.34 3.51 -3.88
C LYS A 73 -0.85 3.13 -5.26
N ILE A 74 -0.65 4.13 -6.12
CA ILE A 74 -0.19 3.95 -7.49
C ILE A 74 1.33 4.10 -7.54
N SER A 75 1.98 3.17 -8.23
CA SER A 75 3.40 3.23 -8.58
C SER A 75 3.59 2.80 -10.03
N TYR A 76 4.75 3.07 -10.62
CA TYR A 76 5.04 2.73 -12.01
C TYR A 76 6.28 1.85 -12.08
N ASP A 77 6.17 0.73 -12.77
CA ASP A 77 7.30 -0.10 -13.14
C ASP A 77 7.77 0.26 -14.55
N GLU A 78 8.97 0.84 -14.62
CA GLU A 78 9.66 1.23 -15.86
C GLU A 78 10.63 0.17 -16.37
N SER A 79 10.81 -0.94 -15.63
CA SER A 79 11.67 -2.04 -16.05
C SER A 79 11.26 -2.72 -17.37
N PRO A 80 9.95 -2.88 -17.71
CA PRO A 80 9.59 -3.54 -18.96
C PRO A 80 9.86 -2.61 -20.15
N THR A 81 10.84 -2.98 -20.98
CA THR A 81 11.06 -2.35 -22.29
C THR A 81 10.00 -2.73 -23.32
N SER A 82 9.14 -3.69 -22.99
CA SER A 82 8.04 -4.18 -23.81
C SER A 82 6.83 -4.58 -22.98
N VAL A 83 5.64 -4.39 -23.54
CA VAL A 83 4.35 -4.81 -22.96
C VAL A 83 3.70 -5.84 -23.88
N PRO A 84 3.08 -6.89 -23.34
CA PRO A 84 2.35 -7.85 -24.16
C PRO A 84 1.13 -7.18 -24.81
N LEU A 85 0.73 -7.66 -25.98
CA LEU A 85 -0.45 -7.14 -26.64
C LEU A 85 -1.75 -7.62 -25.97
N PRO A 86 -2.81 -6.82 -25.99
CA PRO A 86 -4.13 -7.31 -25.63
C PRO A 86 -4.61 -8.40 -26.57
N ASN A 87 -5.32 -9.36 -26.01
CA ASN A 87 -6.24 -10.21 -26.77
C ASN A 87 -7.41 -9.35 -27.24
N LEU A 88 -7.81 -9.49 -28.50
CA LEU A 88 -8.93 -8.72 -29.07
C LEU A 88 -10.03 -9.69 -29.50
N ASN A 89 -11.25 -9.40 -29.11
CA ASN A 89 -12.43 -10.13 -29.55
C ASN A 89 -13.35 -9.20 -30.33
N PHE A 90 -13.59 -9.55 -31.58
CA PHE A 90 -14.50 -8.86 -32.47
C PHE A 90 -15.79 -9.65 -32.54
N THR A 91 -16.91 -9.00 -32.24
CA THR A 91 -18.25 -9.60 -32.35
C THR A 91 -19.13 -8.72 -33.21
N SER A 92 -19.98 -9.32 -34.03
CA SER A 92 -20.88 -8.60 -34.92
C SER A 92 -22.20 -9.35 -35.05
N ASN A 93 -23.27 -8.65 -35.42
CA ASN A 93 -24.51 -9.32 -35.80
C ASN A 93 -24.46 -9.92 -37.22
N ASN A 94 -23.50 -9.48 -38.02
CA ASN A 94 -23.34 -9.86 -39.42
C ASN A 94 -21.92 -10.38 -39.70
N ASN A 95 -21.79 -11.16 -40.77
CA ASN A 95 -20.50 -11.71 -41.18
C ASN A 95 -19.51 -10.59 -41.53
N PHE A 96 -18.36 -10.62 -40.89
CA PHE A 96 -17.23 -9.74 -41.18
C PHE A 96 -15.96 -10.56 -41.36
N SER A 97 -14.93 -9.95 -41.93
CA SER A 97 -13.59 -10.50 -41.95
C SER A 97 -12.61 -9.49 -41.39
N VAL A 98 -11.62 -9.97 -40.64
CA VAL A 98 -10.54 -9.15 -40.10
C VAL A 98 -9.25 -9.62 -40.72
N THR A 99 -8.45 -8.72 -41.25
CA THR A 99 -7.09 -9.04 -41.68
C THR A 99 -6.11 -8.07 -41.04
N THR A 100 -4.85 -8.48 -40.93
CA THR A 100 -3.76 -7.61 -40.49
C THR A 100 -2.87 -7.33 -41.70
N VAL A 101 -2.62 -6.05 -41.99
CA VAL A 101 -1.63 -5.66 -43.01
C VAL A 101 -0.51 -4.95 -42.29
N ASN A 102 0.71 -5.48 -42.43
CA ASN A 102 1.92 -5.00 -41.78
C ASN A 102 1.89 -5.07 -40.26
N CYS A 103 2.29 -6.21 -39.71
CA CYS A 103 3.19 -6.14 -38.57
C CYS A 103 4.46 -5.41 -39.02
N ILE A 104 4.63 -4.14 -38.70
CA ILE A 104 5.94 -3.47 -38.83
C ILE A 104 6.82 -3.92 -37.65
N LEU A 105 6.97 -5.23 -37.50
CA LEU A 105 7.80 -5.89 -36.50
C LEU A 105 8.85 -6.69 -37.27
N ASN A 106 10.11 -6.30 -37.12
CA ASN A 106 11.26 -6.98 -37.72
C ASN A 106 11.53 -8.38 -37.11
N SER A 107 10.51 -9.06 -36.58
CA SER A 107 10.62 -10.42 -36.05
C SER A 107 9.26 -11.13 -36.16
N ASP A 108 9.25 -12.22 -36.93
CA ASP A 108 8.29 -13.33 -36.92
C ASP A 108 6.90 -13.01 -36.34
N CYS A 109 6.05 -12.35 -37.14
CA CYS A 109 4.61 -12.32 -36.88
C CYS A 109 3.96 -13.66 -37.21
N ASN A 110 4.29 -14.67 -36.41
CA ASN A 110 3.56 -15.93 -36.32
C ASN A 110 2.37 -15.79 -35.35
N ASP A 111 1.77 -14.59 -35.30
CA ASP A 111 0.58 -14.32 -34.50
C ASP A 111 -0.63 -14.96 -35.18
N THR A 112 -1.24 -15.92 -34.48
CA THR A 112 -2.39 -16.68 -34.96
C THR A 112 -3.67 -15.88 -34.76
N ILE A 113 -4.24 -15.36 -35.85
CA ILE A 113 -5.64 -14.93 -35.88
C ILE A 113 -6.49 -16.20 -35.90
N PHE A 114 -7.30 -16.42 -34.87
CA PHE A 114 -8.23 -17.54 -34.83
C PHE A 114 -9.62 -17.02 -35.19
N PHE A 115 -10.13 -17.48 -36.33
CA PHE A 115 -11.55 -17.36 -36.65
C PHE A 115 -12.26 -18.53 -36.00
N ASP A 116 -13.22 -18.24 -35.13
CA ASP A 116 -14.13 -19.28 -34.68
C ASP A 116 -15.06 -19.65 -35.84
N ASN A 117 -14.70 -20.71 -36.56
CA ASN A 117 -15.51 -21.20 -37.69
C ASN A 117 -16.92 -21.63 -37.26
N SER A 118 -17.19 -21.80 -35.96
CA SER A 118 -18.52 -22.12 -35.43
C SER A 118 -19.41 -20.88 -35.23
N HIS A 119 -18.82 -19.69 -35.16
CA HIS A 119 -19.52 -18.41 -35.02
C HIS A 119 -18.92 -17.41 -36.02
N PRO A 120 -19.42 -17.30 -37.27
CA PRO A 120 -18.88 -16.38 -38.29
C PRO A 120 -18.98 -14.90 -37.90
N ASN A 121 -19.68 -14.64 -36.80
CA ASN A 121 -19.95 -13.37 -36.16
C ASN A 121 -19.04 -13.10 -34.95
N ASN A 122 -18.05 -13.95 -34.69
CA ASN A 122 -17.13 -13.87 -33.56
C ASN A 122 -15.71 -14.17 -34.04
N SER A 123 -14.74 -13.30 -33.77
CA SER A 123 -13.36 -13.47 -34.22
C SER A 123 -12.38 -13.06 -33.13
N TRP A 124 -11.40 -13.92 -32.85
CA TRP A 124 -10.41 -13.70 -31.81
C TRP A 124 -9.03 -13.44 -32.40
N PHE A 125 -8.39 -12.39 -31.91
CA PHE A 125 -6.99 -12.14 -32.09
C PHE A 125 -6.26 -12.42 -30.77
N LEU A 126 -5.44 -13.47 -30.77
CA LEU A 126 -4.63 -13.90 -29.63
C LEU A 126 -3.15 -13.73 -29.99
N PRO A 127 -2.59 -12.53 -29.84
CA PRO A 127 -1.20 -12.27 -30.18
C PRO A 127 -0.28 -13.01 -29.21
N ASN A 128 0.75 -13.66 -29.75
CA ASN A 128 1.85 -14.23 -28.96
C ASN A 128 3.00 -13.21 -28.79
N GLY A 129 2.94 -12.06 -29.49
CA GLY A 129 3.95 -11.01 -29.50
C GLY A 129 3.94 -10.03 -28.31
N LYS A 130 4.99 -9.21 -28.23
CA LYS A 130 5.13 -8.04 -27.33
C LYS A 130 5.42 -6.78 -28.14
N ILE A 131 4.90 -5.64 -27.71
CA ILE A 131 5.25 -4.32 -28.27
C ILE A 131 6.37 -3.69 -27.46
N THR A 132 7.45 -3.25 -28.13
CA THR A 132 8.57 -2.57 -27.47
C THR A 132 8.43 -1.05 -27.53
N ARG A 133 8.95 -0.35 -26.52
CA ARG A 133 8.91 1.13 -26.41
C ARG A 133 9.66 1.85 -27.55
N LYS A 134 10.70 1.21 -28.11
CA LYS A 134 11.64 1.87 -29.03
C LYS A 134 11.09 2.11 -30.44
N THR A 135 9.97 1.49 -30.79
CA THR A 135 9.59 1.33 -32.19
C THR A 135 8.37 2.15 -32.59
N GLY A 136 7.65 2.75 -31.63
CA GLY A 136 6.36 3.41 -31.92
C GLY A 136 5.37 2.46 -32.60
N GLN A 137 5.54 1.15 -32.40
CA GLN A 137 4.82 0.12 -33.13
C GLN A 137 3.35 0.11 -32.76
N ALA A 138 2.52 -0.01 -33.79
CA ALA A 138 1.10 -0.22 -33.67
C ALA A 138 0.67 -1.36 -34.59
N TYR A 139 -0.33 -2.12 -34.16
CA TYR A 139 -0.93 -3.18 -34.95
C TYR A 139 -2.10 -2.59 -35.71
N THR A 140 -2.14 -2.82 -37.02
CA THR A 140 -3.21 -2.32 -37.87
C THR A 140 -4.05 -3.48 -38.36
N PHE A 141 -5.33 -3.45 -37.99
CA PHE A 141 -6.35 -4.38 -38.42
C PHE A 141 -7.24 -3.69 -39.45
N TYR A 142 -7.61 -4.43 -40.48
CA TYR A 142 -8.57 -4.03 -41.48
C TYR A 142 -9.78 -4.93 -41.31
N ILE A 143 -10.91 -4.30 -41.04
CA ILE A 143 -12.16 -4.98 -40.75
C ILE A 143 -13.06 -4.74 -41.94
N PHE A 144 -13.34 -5.80 -42.69
CA PHE A 144 -14.22 -5.76 -43.85
C PHE A 144 -15.59 -6.28 -43.47
N ASN A 145 -16.62 -5.52 -43.86
CA ASN A 145 -17.97 -6.02 -43.81
C ASN A 145 -18.25 -6.82 -45.10
N ASN A 146 -18.65 -8.08 -44.96
CA ASN A 146 -19.02 -8.92 -46.11
C ASN A 146 -20.48 -8.69 -46.55
N GLY A 147 -21.29 -8.01 -45.73
CA GLY A 147 -22.68 -7.68 -46.02
C GLY A 147 -22.85 -6.41 -46.86
N SER A 148 -23.98 -6.31 -47.55
CA SER A 148 -24.42 -5.09 -48.25
C SER A 148 -25.07 -4.05 -47.31
N THR A 149 -25.17 -4.35 -46.01
CA THR A 149 -25.82 -3.50 -45.02
C THR A 149 -24.86 -2.43 -44.48
N VAL A 150 -25.36 -1.20 -44.48
CA VAL A 150 -24.60 0.05 -44.24
C VAL A 150 -24.35 0.31 -42.74
N ASN A 151 -25.03 -0.44 -41.84
CA ASN A 151 -25.11 -0.17 -40.40
C ASN A 151 -24.73 -1.38 -39.54
N ASP A 152 -23.59 -1.99 -39.81
CA ASP A 152 -23.16 -3.15 -39.04
C ASP A 152 -22.43 -2.70 -37.77
N LEU A 153 -22.95 -3.18 -36.64
CA LEU A 153 -22.34 -2.94 -35.33
C LEU A 153 -21.28 -4.00 -35.09
N ILE A 154 -20.01 -3.58 -35.06
CA ILE A 154 -18.90 -4.43 -34.62
C ILE A 154 -18.53 -3.99 -33.22
N THR A 155 -18.60 -4.93 -32.30
CA THR A 155 -18.23 -4.75 -30.92
C THR A 155 -16.85 -5.32 -30.69
N LEU A 156 -15.95 -4.47 -30.21
CA LEU A 156 -14.62 -4.91 -29.81
C LEU A 156 -14.56 -5.03 -28.29
N THR A 157 -14.02 -6.16 -27.86
CA THR A 157 -13.66 -6.40 -26.47
C THR A 157 -12.16 -6.64 -26.38
N VAL A 158 -11.52 -5.95 -25.44
CA VAL A 158 -10.07 -5.99 -25.24
C VAL A 158 -9.81 -6.76 -23.94
N TYR A 159 -8.97 -7.79 -23.99
CA TYR A 159 -8.65 -8.65 -22.86
C TYR A 159 -7.15 -8.66 -22.57
N ASP A 160 -6.79 -8.94 -21.32
CA ASP A 160 -5.40 -9.18 -20.95
C ASP A 160 -4.88 -10.47 -21.64
N PRO A 161 -3.68 -10.45 -22.27
CA PRO A 161 -3.08 -11.61 -22.91
C PRO A 161 -2.92 -12.83 -21.99
N ARG A 162 -2.78 -12.60 -20.68
CA ARG A 162 -2.54 -13.65 -19.68
C ARG A 162 -3.82 -14.38 -19.26
N THR A 163 -4.97 -13.82 -19.59
CA THR A 163 -6.28 -14.36 -19.23
C THR A 163 -7.06 -14.71 -20.50
N SER A 164 -7.27 -16.00 -20.75
CA SER A 164 -8.06 -16.46 -21.89
C SER A 164 -9.58 -16.40 -21.63
N SER A 165 -10.01 -16.27 -20.38
CA SER A 165 -11.41 -16.16 -19.97
C SER A 165 -11.51 -15.53 -18.59
N TYR A 166 -12.37 -14.50 -18.43
CA TYR A 166 -12.76 -13.94 -17.12
C TYR A 166 -14.08 -14.58 -16.69
N GLU A 167 -14.09 -15.88 -16.39
CA GLU A 167 -15.28 -16.57 -15.87
C GLU A 167 -15.63 -16.16 -14.43
N ASN A 168 -14.70 -15.54 -13.70
CA ASN A 168 -14.92 -14.97 -12.37
C ASN A 168 -14.09 -13.67 -12.24
N PRO A 169 -14.55 -12.58 -12.86
CA PRO A 169 -13.88 -11.31 -12.74
C PRO A 169 -13.94 -10.84 -11.27
N PRO A 170 -12.84 -10.38 -10.65
CA PRO A 170 -12.91 -9.76 -9.32
C PRO A 170 -14.04 -8.71 -9.21
N ASP A 171 -14.64 -8.53 -8.04
CA ASP A 171 -15.84 -7.66 -7.85
C ASP A 171 -15.68 -6.19 -8.30
N TYR A 172 -14.45 -5.75 -8.57
CA TYR A 172 -14.10 -4.42 -9.07
C TYR A 172 -13.93 -4.34 -10.61
N VAL A 173 -14.22 -5.43 -11.34
CA VAL A 173 -13.92 -5.61 -12.77
C VAL A 173 -15.01 -5.15 -13.73
N ASP A 174 -16.19 -4.75 -13.23
CA ASP A 174 -17.22 -4.10 -14.06
C ASP A 174 -16.70 -2.85 -14.80
N SER A 175 -15.55 -2.31 -14.38
CA SER A 175 -14.86 -1.18 -15.01
C SER A 175 -13.82 -1.54 -16.09
N PHE A 176 -13.41 -2.80 -16.24
CA PHE A 176 -12.24 -3.17 -17.07
C PHE A 176 -12.58 -3.81 -18.42
N ILE A 177 -13.72 -4.51 -18.53
CA ILE A 177 -14.24 -4.91 -19.83
C ILE A 177 -14.96 -3.69 -20.40
N LYS A 178 -14.19 -2.73 -20.92
CA LYS A 178 -14.79 -1.63 -21.67
C LYS A 178 -15.20 -2.16 -23.04
N GLN A 179 -16.31 -2.91 -23.05
CA GLN A 179 -16.99 -3.33 -24.26
C GLN A 179 -17.31 -2.06 -25.03
N SER A 180 -16.54 -1.84 -26.09
CA SER A 180 -16.67 -0.64 -26.88
C SER A 180 -17.38 -1.07 -28.15
N THR A 181 -18.68 -0.77 -28.21
CA THR A 181 -19.53 -1.03 -29.37
C THR A 181 -19.30 0.05 -30.42
N TYR A 182 -18.99 -0.35 -31.65
CA TYR A 182 -18.75 0.57 -32.76
C TYR A 182 -19.73 0.35 -33.90
N TYR A 183 -20.14 1.43 -34.52
CA TYR A 183 -20.80 1.38 -35.81
C TYR A 183 -19.74 1.43 -36.90
N LEU A 184 -19.72 0.44 -37.79
CA LEU A 184 -19.12 0.64 -39.09
C LEU A 184 -20.02 1.59 -39.87
N VAL A 185 -19.89 2.90 -39.65
CA VAL A 185 -20.62 3.88 -40.45
C VAL A 185 -19.97 3.92 -41.82
N THR A 186 -20.71 3.47 -42.82
CA THR A 186 -20.33 3.61 -44.22
C THR A 186 -20.79 4.97 -44.71
N GLU A 187 -20.12 6.03 -44.27
CA GLU A 187 -20.21 7.30 -45.00
C GLU A 187 -19.50 7.04 -46.34
N THR A 188 -20.25 7.11 -47.44
CA THR A 188 -19.99 6.45 -48.73
C THR A 188 -18.68 6.78 -49.46
N ASP A 189 -17.80 7.60 -48.88
CA ASP A 189 -16.46 7.91 -49.40
C ASP A 189 -15.38 8.04 -48.31
N ARG A 190 -15.69 7.74 -47.05
CA ARG A 190 -14.78 7.94 -45.92
C ARG A 190 -14.49 6.64 -45.20
N ILE A 191 -13.20 6.37 -45.03
CA ILE A 191 -12.72 5.25 -44.24
C ILE A 191 -12.73 5.68 -42.79
N MET A 192 -13.33 4.85 -41.93
CA MET A 192 -13.29 5.05 -40.50
C MET A 192 -11.99 4.45 -39.97
N SER A 193 -11.14 5.29 -39.37
CA SER A 193 -9.98 4.82 -38.60
C SER A 193 -10.24 4.99 -37.12
N TYR A 194 -9.94 3.92 -36.40
CA TYR A 194 -10.06 3.80 -34.98
C TYR A 194 -8.67 3.62 -34.40
N LYS A 195 -8.30 4.47 -33.43
CA LYS A 195 -7.06 4.30 -32.68
C LYS A 195 -7.38 3.85 -31.27
N ILE A 196 -6.91 2.66 -30.92
CA ILE A 196 -6.96 2.14 -29.55
C ILE A 196 -5.59 2.32 -28.92
N SER A 197 -5.60 3.06 -27.82
CA SER A 197 -4.46 3.20 -26.93
C SER A 197 -4.74 2.41 -25.67
N PHE A 198 -3.83 1.51 -25.29
CA PHE A 198 -4.00 0.69 -24.09
C PHE A 198 -2.87 0.89 -23.07
N ARG A 199 -3.18 0.67 -21.80
CA ARG A 199 -2.22 0.60 -20.69
C ARG A 199 -2.49 -0.66 -19.90
N ILE A 200 -1.42 -1.34 -19.51
CA ILE A 200 -1.51 -2.50 -18.62
C ILE A 200 -1.37 -2.01 -17.19
N LYS A 201 -2.29 -2.45 -16.34
CA LYS A 201 -2.23 -2.25 -14.91
C LYS A 201 -2.08 -3.57 -14.19
N GLN A 202 -1.37 -3.53 -13.08
CA GLN A 202 -1.21 -4.63 -12.16
C GLN A 202 -1.78 -4.20 -10.82
N ARG A 203 -2.83 -4.87 -10.37
CA ARG A 203 -3.40 -4.64 -9.04
C ARG A 203 -2.95 -5.72 -8.08
N GLN A 204 -2.54 -5.27 -6.91
CA GLN A 204 -2.07 -6.09 -5.82
C GLN A 204 -2.98 -5.85 -4.63
N ASP A 205 -3.89 -6.80 -4.38
CA ASP A 205 -4.78 -6.71 -3.24
C ASP A 205 -4.04 -7.14 -1.98
N MET A 206 -4.34 -6.45 -0.90
CA MET A 206 -3.73 -6.70 0.39
C MET A 206 -4.23 -8.05 0.95
N ASP A 207 -3.33 -8.82 1.56
CA ASP A 207 -3.74 -10.01 2.28
C ASP A 207 -4.48 -9.63 3.57
N ASN A 208 -5.53 -10.38 3.92
CA ASN A 208 -6.27 -10.16 5.16
C ASN A 208 -5.55 -10.74 6.39
N SER A 209 -4.23 -10.94 6.32
CA SER A 209 -3.45 -11.57 7.38
C SER A 209 -3.36 -10.68 8.61
N PHE A 210 -3.22 -11.32 9.78
CA PHE A 210 -3.04 -10.62 11.04
C PHE A 210 -1.74 -9.80 11.06
N LEU A 211 -0.67 -10.31 10.41
CA LEU A 211 0.62 -9.64 10.33
C LEU A 211 0.51 -8.28 9.61
N THR A 212 -0.29 -8.22 8.55
CA THR A 212 -0.58 -6.96 7.86
C THR A 212 -1.32 -5.96 8.75
N LYS A 213 -2.27 -6.43 9.56
CA LYS A 213 -3.00 -5.57 10.51
C LYS A 213 -2.10 -4.99 11.61
N ILE A 214 -1.05 -5.73 12.03
CA ILE A 214 -0.06 -5.20 12.99
C ILE A 214 1.00 -4.31 12.34
N GLY A 215 1.02 -4.16 11.02
CA GLY A 215 1.96 -3.27 10.31
C GLY A 215 3.18 -3.95 9.70
N VAL A 216 3.19 -5.28 9.60
CA VAL A 216 4.12 -5.97 8.70
C VAL A 216 3.68 -5.72 7.26
N THR A 217 4.63 -5.54 6.36
CA THR A 217 4.31 -5.36 4.93
C THR A 217 3.47 -6.53 4.41
N PRO A 218 2.32 -6.29 3.79
CA PRO A 218 1.47 -7.34 3.24
C PRO A 218 2.19 -8.14 2.16
N ASN A 219 1.87 -9.44 2.11
CA ASN A 219 2.29 -10.28 1.00
C ASN A 219 1.25 -10.17 -0.13
N TYR A 220 1.68 -9.66 -1.27
CA TYR A 220 0.84 -9.42 -2.44
C TYR A 220 0.84 -10.59 -3.45
N ASP A 221 1.68 -11.61 -3.23
CA ASP A 221 1.93 -12.67 -4.23
C ASP A 221 0.68 -13.51 -4.54
N HIS A 222 -0.23 -13.63 -3.58
CA HIS A 222 -1.42 -14.48 -3.69
C HIS A 222 -2.62 -13.78 -4.36
N LYS A 223 -2.57 -12.46 -4.57
CA LYS A 223 -3.69 -11.67 -5.12
C LYS A 223 -3.19 -10.57 -6.07
N THR A 224 -2.41 -10.98 -7.06
CA THR A 224 -1.99 -10.11 -8.15
C THR A 224 -2.87 -10.34 -9.37
N PHE A 225 -3.49 -9.29 -9.87
CA PHE A 225 -4.33 -9.30 -11.06
C PHE A 225 -3.76 -8.34 -12.11
N TYR A 226 -3.83 -8.75 -13.37
CA TYR A 226 -3.50 -7.88 -14.49
C TYR A 226 -4.79 -7.54 -15.23
N TYR A 227 -4.88 -6.30 -15.70
CA TYR A 227 -5.97 -5.84 -16.54
C TYR A 227 -5.51 -4.70 -17.44
N ILE A 228 -6.32 -4.41 -18.43
CA ILE A 228 -6.03 -3.44 -19.47
C ILE A 228 -7.02 -2.29 -19.37
N GLU A 229 -6.49 -1.08 -19.23
CA GLU A 229 -7.26 0.14 -19.46
C GLU A 229 -7.08 0.53 -20.94
N SER A 230 -8.18 0.73 -21.65
CA SER A 230 -8.15 1.12 -23.06
C SER A 230 -8.99 2.37 -23.34
N GLY A 231 -8.45 3.23 -24.20
CA GLY A 231 -9.13 4.39 -24.75
C GLY A 231 -9.14 4.29 -26.27
N ILE A 232 -10.33 4.43 -26.86
CA ILE A 232 -10.48 4.53 -28.30
C ILE A 232 -10.73 5.97 -28.73
N GLN A 233 -10.14 6.36 -29.86
CA GLN A 233 -10.37 7.63 -30.51
C GLN A 233 -10.69 7.41 -31.98
N ASN A 234 -11.69 8.14 -32.49
CA ASN A 234 -11.98 8.19 -33.92
C ASN A 234 -10.95 9.13 -34.57
N VAL A 235 -10.23 8.62 -35.55
CA VAL A 235 -9.23 9.38 -36.30
C VAL A 235 -9.77 9.54 -37.73
N PRO A 236 -9.98 10.78 -38.21
CA PRO A 236 -10.40 10.98 -39.59
C PRO A 236 -9.30 10.48 -40.53
N VAL A 237 -9.65 9.58 -41.45
CA VAL A 237 -8.73 9.11 -42.48
C VAL A 237 -8.76 10.12 -43.62
N THR A 238 -7.60 10.73 -43.89
CA THR A 238 -7.46 11.68 -45.00
C THR A 238 -7.17 10.99 -46.33
N ASN A 239 -6.59 9.78 -46.33
CA ASN A 239 -6.19 9.06 -47.55
C ASN A 239 -6.59 7.58 -47.47
N ARG A 240 -7.22 7.06 -48.53
CA ARG A 240 -7.53 5.64 -48.68
C ARG A 240 -6.22 4.83 -48.78
N PRO A 241 -6.00 3.81 -47.93
CA PRO A 241 -4.89 2.89 -48.12
C PRO A 241 -5.08 2.18 -49.46
N ASP A 242 -4.05 2.25 -50.29
CA ASP A 242 -4.01 1.60 -51.59
C ASP A 242 -3.75 0.10 -51.37
N PHE A 243 -4.82 -0.68 -51.24
CA PHE A 243 -4.73 -2.12 -51.38
C PHE A 243 -4.52 -2.39 -52.86
N GLY A 244 -3.26 -2.53 -53.28
CA GLY A 244 -2.89 -2.60 -54.68
C GLY A 244 -3.81 -3.49 -55.52
N VAL A 245 -3.94 -3.13 -56.80
CA VAL A 245 -4.97 -3.58 -57.77
C VAL A 245 -5.13 -5.10 -57.91
N ASN A 246 -4.18 -5.91 -57.42
CA ASN A 246 -4.21 -7.37 -57.44
C ASN A 246 -4.64 -8.02 -56.12
N SER A 247 -5.02 -7.22 -55.12
CA SER A 247 -5.51 -7.75 -53.85
C SER A 247 -6.99 -8.12 -53.98
N SER A 248 -7.36 -9.30 -53.47
CA SER A 248 -8.75 -9.75 -53.31
C SER A 248 -9.60 -8.83 -52.40
N TYR A 249 -8.99 -7.76 -51.87
CA TYR A 249 -9.61 -6.76 -51.01
C TYR A 249 -9.98 -5.45 -51.72
N ALA A 250 -9.59 -5.28 -52.99
CA ALA A 250 -9.89 -4.06 -53.77
C ALA A 250 -11.40 -3.84 -54.01
N SER A 251 -12.22 -4.89 -53.87
CA SER A 251 -13.67 -4.89 -54.06
C SER A 251 -14.49 -4.53 -52.82
N PHE A 252 -13.89 -4.43 -51.62
CA PHE A 252 -14.64 -4.03 -50.43
C PHE A 252 -14.81 -2.50 -50.39
N SER A 253 -16.05 -2.03 -50.55
CA SER A 253 -16.39 -0.61 -50.36
C SER A 253 -16.47 -0.23 -48.88
N ASN A 254 -16.69 -1.22 -48.00
CA ASN A 254 -17.01 -1.03 -46.60
C ASN A 254 -15.92 -1.66 -45.72
N PHE A 255 -14.93 -0.86 -45.32
CA PHE A 255 -13.91 -1.32 -44.39
C PHE A 255 -13.57 -0.25 -43.35
N ALA A 256 -13.19 -0.72 -42.16
CA ALA A 256 -12.62 0.12 -41.12
C ALA A 256 -11.17 -0.26 -40.85
N VAL A 257 -10.40 0.72 -40.43
CA VAL A 257 -9.01 0.54 -40.00
C VAL A 257 -8.98 0.66 -38.49
N LEU A 258 -8.42 -0.32 -37.80
CA LEU A 258 -8.20 -0.27 -36.37
C LEU A 258 -6.71 -0.33 -36.09
N THR A 259 -6.17 0.71 -35.46
CA THR A 259 -4.79 0.77 -35.01
C THR A 259 -4.71 0.59 -33.50
N VAL A 260 -4.02 -0.44 -33.03
CA VAL A 260 -3.84 -0.76 -31.61
C VAL A 260 -2.40 -0.48 -31.21
N SER A 261 -2.20 0.35 -30.19
CA SER A 261 -0.88 0.76 -29.71
C SER A 261 -0.88 0.95 -28.18
N PRO A 262 0.25 0.72 -27.49
CA PRO A 262 0.34 1.05 -26.08
C PRO A 262 0.39 2.57 -25.92
N GLN A 263 -0.37 3.10 -24.95
CA GLN A 263 -0.30 4.52 -24.58
C GLN A 263 1.04 4.84 -23.92
N ILE A 264 1.49 3.96 -23.03
CA ILE A 264 2.78 4.03 -22.33
C ILE A 264 3.31 2.60 -22.18
N CYS A 265 4.61 2.42 -22.33
CA CYS A 265 5.30 1.15 -22.06
C CYS A 265 5.81 1.12 -20.60
N THR A 266 4.91 1.32 -19.66
CA THR A 266 5.14 1.13 -18.21
C THR A 266 3.96 0.36 -17.66
N VAL A 267 4.21 -0.45 -16.63
CA VAL A 267 3.13 -1.14 -15.92
C VAL A 267 2.78 -0.30 -14.70
N GLU A 268 1.52 0.13 -14.63
CA GLU A 268 1.01 0.83 -13.46
C GLU A 268 0.68 -0.21 -12.38
N ILE A 269 1.36 -0.12 -11.24
CA ILE A 269 1.16 -1.03 -10.11
C ILE A 269 0.30 -0.32 -9.07
N GLU A 270 -0.95 -0.78 -8.95
CA GLU A 270 -1.91 -0.38 -7.94
C GLU A 270 -1.77 -1.31 -6.72
N LYS A 271 -1.27 -0.79 -5.60
CA LYS A 271 -1.13 -1.55 -4.35
C LYS A 271 -2.17 -1.11 -3.35
N GLN A 272 -2.93 -2.06 -2.85
CA GLN A 272 -3.88 -1.82 -1.78
C GLN A 272 -3.14 -1.73 -0.43
N GLN A 273 -3.35 -0.64 0.31
CA GLN A 273 -2.68 -0.38 1.59
C GLN A 273 -3.65 0.28 2.57
N LYS A 274 -3.61 -0.14 3.84
CA LYS A 274 -4.26 0.59 4.94
C LYS A 274 -3.36 1.73 5.44
N ASN A 275 -3.95 2.88 5.73
CA ASN A 275 -3.22 4.03 6.27
C ASN A 275 -2.93 3.86 7.76
N ARG A 276 -3.71 3.03 8.47
CA ARG A 276 -3.49 2.75 9.90
C ARG A 276 -3.25 1.27 10.17
N THR A 277 -2.25 1.03 11.02
CA THR A 277 -1.92 -0.27 11.58
C THR A 277 -2.09 -0.27 13.09
N ILE A 278 -2.12 -1.46 13.72
CA ILE A 278 -2.16 -1.56 15.19
C ILE A 278 -0.91 -0.91 15.81
N VAL A 279 0.24 -1.01 15.15
CA VAL A 279 1.48 -0.34 15.61
C VAL A 279 1.32 1.18 15.59
N ASP A 280 0.67 1.76 14.57
CA ASP A 280 0.40 3.20 14.54
C ASP A 280 -0.52 3.62 15.70
N ILE A 281 -1.57 2.84 15.97
CA ILE A 281 -2.49 3.09 17.09
C ILE A 281 -1.75 3.02 18.43
N LEU A 282 -0.93 1.99 18.63
CA LEU A 282 -0.10 1.85 19.84
C LEU A 282 0.89 3.02 19.96
N GLY A 283 1.47 3.47 18.85
CA GLY A 283 2.33 4.64 18.79
C GLY A 283 1.60 5.89 19.27
N ILE A 284 0.40 6.16 18.75
CA ILE A 284 -0.42 7.31 19.14
C ILE A 284 -0.79 7.25 20.63
N ILE A 285 -1.19 6.08 21.13
CA ILE A 285 -1.55 5.90 22.55
C ILE A 285 -0.34 6.08 23.45
N SER A 286 0.83 5.57 23.05
CA SER A 286 2.07 5.75 23.81
C SER A 286 2.45 7.23 23.92
N ALA A 287 2.24 8.01 22.85
CA ALA A 287 2.49 9.44 22.84
C ALA A 287 1.51 10.19 23.75
N ILE A 288 0.21 9.87 23.68
CA ILE A 288 -0.81 10.47 24.54
C ILE A 288 -0.55 10.12 26.00
N TYR A 289 -0.27 8.86 26.31
CA TYR A 289 0.04 8.42 27.67
C TYR A 289 1.27 9.14 28.23
N SER A 290 2.32 9.30 27.42
CA SER A 290 3.53 10.04 27.81
C SER A 290 3.24 11.50 28.11
N LEU A 291 2.39 12.15 27.30
CA LEU A 291 1.93 13.52 27.53
C LEU A 291 1.10 13.63 28.83
N MET A 292 0.19 12.70 29.06
CA MET A 292 -0.63 12.66 30.28
C MET A 292 0.23 12.46 31.52
N LEU A 293 1.23 11.57 31.46
CA LEU A 293 2.20 11.36 32.53
C LEU A 293 2.99 12.65 32.81
N PHE A 294 3.42 13.36 31.78
CA PHE A 294 4.12 14.63 31.92
C PHE A 294 3.25 15.70 32.59
N ILE A 295 1.99 15.85 32.15
CA ILE A 295 1.02 16.78 32.77
C ILE A 295 0.76 16.41 34.23
N TYR A 296 0.61 15.11 34.52
CA TYR A 296 0.43 14.62 35.89
C TYR A 296 1.63 14.98 36.78
N LEU A 297 2.86 14.73 36.32
CA LEU A 297 4.08 15.08 37.06
C LEU A 297 4.18 16.59 37.28
N PHE A 298 3.84 17.38 36.27
CA PHE A 298 3.82 18.84 36.33
C PHE A 298 2.81 19.37 37.35
N LEU A 299 1.55 18.90 37.31
CA LEU A 299 0.46 19.37 38.18
C LEU A 299 0.69 19.05 39.65
N PHE A 300 1.16 17.84 39.94
CA PHE A 300 1.30 17.39 41.33
C PHE A 300 2.64 17.74 41.96
N LYS A 301 3.48 18.52 41.26
CA LYS A 301 4.83 18.95 41.68
C LYS A 301 5.55 17.83 42.42
N LYS A 302 5.45 16.61 41.88
CA LYS A 302 6.21 15.52 42.44
C LYS A 302 7.64 15.88 42.06
N GLU A 303 8.45 16.36 43.03
CA GLU A 303 9.90 16.18 42.96
C GLU A 303 10.05 14.79 42.42
N ILE A 304 10.66 14.64 41.24
CA ILE A 304 10.70 13.39 40.51
C ILE A 304 11.37 12.42 41.47
N ALA A 305 10.56 11.74 42.29
CA ALA A 305 11.01 10.78 43.26
C ALA A 305 11.71 9.80 42.36
N GLU A 306 13.03 9.79 42.47
CA GLU A 306 13.96 9.43 41.42
C GLU A 306 13.36 8.30 40.59
N PRO A 307 13.35 8.32 39.25
CA PRO A 307 12.68 7.27 38.47
C PRO A 307 13.17 5.85 38.85
N PHE A 308 14.33 5.77 39.50
CA PHE A 308 14.92 4.58 40.11
C PHE A 308 14.42 4.23 41.52
N GLY A 309 13.62 5.03 42.21
CA GLY A 309 13.17 4.81 43.59
C GLY A 309 12.36 3.52 43.77
N VAL A 310 11.62 3.07 42.73
CA VAL A 310 10.98 1.75 42.73
C VAL A 310 12.03 0.64 42.59
N ILE A 311 13.05 0.84 41.75
CA ILE A 311 14.18 -0.08 41.59
C ILE A 311 15.01 -0.13 42.88
N TYR A 312 15.27 1.00 43.53
CA TYR A 312 15.94 1.11 44.82
C TYR A 312 15.14 0.44 45.94
N LYS A 313 13.82 0.65 46.02
CA LYS A 313 12.96 -0.08 46.97
C LYS A 313 12.97 -1.59 46.72
N LEU A 314 12.97 -2.03 45.46
CA LEU A 314 13.11 -3.45 45.12
C LEU A 314 14.49 -4.00 45.51
N TYR A 315 15.53 -3.21 45.32
CA TYR A 315 16.91 -3.56 45.69
C TYR A 315 17.07 -3.65 47.21
N GLU A 316 16.50 -2.70 47.94
CA GLU A 316 16.49 -2.63 49.40
C GLU A 316 15.68 -3.77 50.00
N PHE A 317 14.51 -4.08 49.45
CA PHE A 317 13.70 -5.23 49.86
C PHE A 317 14.45 -6.56 49.65
N LYS A 318 15.11 -6.71 48.50
CA LYS A 318 15.94 -7.89 48.20
C LYS A 318 17.16 -7.99 49.13
N SER A 319 17.83 -6.87 49.40
CA SER A 319 18.97 -6.78 50.32
C SER A 319 18.58 -7.15 51.76
N ASN A 320 17.46 -6.60 52.25
CA ASN A 320 16.94 -6.89 53.59
C ASN A 320 16.55 -8.36 53.76
N HIS A 321 16.04 -8.99 52.69
CA HIS A 321 15.74 -10.42 52.70
C HIS A 321 16.99 -11.29 52.78
N ILE A 322 18.08 -10.88 52.12
CA ILE A 322 19.38 -11.57 52.19
C ILE A 322 20.02 -11.40 53.57
N LEU A 323 19.94 -10.20 54.15
CA LEU A 323 20.48 -9.90 55.48
C LEU A 323 19.77 -10.68 56.58
N ARG A 324 18.42 -10.77 56.55
CA ARG A 324 17.66 -11.59 57.50
C ARG A 324 18.01 -13.07 57.41
N ARG A 325 18.16 -13.59 56.18
CA ARG A 325 18.53 -15.00 55.97
C ARG A 325 19.91 -15.35 56.53
N LYS A 326 20.88 -14.42 56.46
CA LYS A 326 22.20 -14.60 57.07
C LYS A 326 22.12 -14.63 58.60
N ALA A 327 21.37 -13.69 59.20
CA ALA A 327 21.21 -13.63 60.65
C ALA A 327 20.58 -14.92 61.22
N ASP A 328 19.59 -15.50 60.54
CA ASP A 328 18.97 -16.76 60.96
C ASP A 328 19.94 -17.96 60.86
N ILE A 329 20.78 -17.99 59.82
CA ILE A 329 21.80 -19.04 59.64
C ILE A 329 22.86 -18.94 60.74
N ASP A 330 23.33 -17.73 61.04
CA ASP A 330 24.36 -17.50 62.06
C ASP A 330 23.81 -17.80 63.48
N ALA A 331 22.57 -17.40 63.78
CA ALA A 331 21.90 -17.74 65.04
C ALA A 331 21.71 -19.26 65.21
N ASN A 332 21.37 -19.97 64.13
CA ASN A 332 21.26 -21.42 64.16
C ASN A 332 22.63 -22.07 64.40
N ARG A 333 23.69 -21.58 63.73
CA ARG A 333 25.07 -22.08 63.88
C ARG A 333 25.58 -21.93 65.32
N ASP A 334 25.34 -20.78 65.96
CA ASP A 334 25.72 -20.55 67.36
C ASP A 334 24.97 -21.47 68.33
N SER A 335 23.70 -21.76 68.05
CA SER A 335 22.90 -22.70 68.85
C SER A 335 23.41 -24.15 68.76
N VAL A 336 23.98 -24.53 67.62
CA VAL A 336 24.58 -25.85 67.39
C VAL A 336 25.93 -25.94 68.10
N TRP A 337 26.78 -24.92 68.00
CA TRP A 337 28.07 -24.88 68.71
C TRP A 337 27.92 -24.90 70.23
N LYS A 338 26.96 -24.14 70.79
CA LYS A 338 26.66 -24.18 72.24
C LYS A 338 26.15 -25.55 72.73
N ARG A 339 25.56 -26.36 71.86
CA ARG A 339 25.17 -27.75 72.19
C ARG A 339 26.35 -28.72 72.09
N ALA A 340 27.30 -28.47 71.20
CA ALA A 340 28.49 -29.31 71.04
C ALA A 340 29.49 -29.16 72.19
N THR A 341 29.63 -27.97 72.79
CA THR A 341 30.58 -27.68 73.88
C THR A 341 30.06 -27.97 75.29
N ARG A 342 28.80 -28.43 75.44
CA ARG A 342 28.20 -28.86 76.72
C ARG A 342 28.22 -30.38 76.94
N ARG A 343 28.88 -31.13 76.08
CA ARG A 343 29.26 -32.53 76.31
C ARG A 343 30.74 -32.58 76.63
#